data_AF-F2E176-F1
#
_entry.id   AF-F2E176-F1
#
_cell.length_a   1.000
_cell.length_b   1.000
_cell.length_c   1.000
_cell.angle_alpha   90.00
_cell.angle_beta   90.00
_cell.angle_gamma   90.00
#
_symmetry.space_group_name_H-M   'P 1'
#
loop_
_entity.id
_entity.type
_entity.pdbx_description
1 polymer ?
#
loop_
_entity_poly.entity_id
_entity_poly.type
_entity_poly.pdbx_seq_one_letter_code
_entity_poly.pdbx_strand_id
1 'polypeptide(L)'
;AKTTLSSCFTFLKEALILPTLNPKLFAPVLLLFAVTAFLDPLVEVVFVHPLADGMASRLTEISNTDPSSPEHAKLMEKLMETEEVKQVGKRMVRITIAHLTVGPAVGLVKQIIALFAASTTYSGDRYSLAELLRELVKGRISPKGASITIAIVGALDFASSIAMFLMRAGLGVLSVQGLVSHLAYLVSLCFTVVALVGVAASAVDRKCRGVRALRQAWRLVTRVRRKEGFVLVLVAYLAPAVVTPLRRAAFEYANRSMAACLCLLAVCALLSGAEELFSLAAATVYYYQAMESKEVIDALWLC
;
A
#
# COMPACT_ATOMS: atom_id res chain seq x y z
N ALA A 1 28.92 7.34 -21.15
CA ALA A 1 27.61 7.37 -20.45
C ALA A 1 27.28 6.10 -19.64
N LYS A 2 28.23 5.16 -19.40
CA LYS A 2 27.95 3.85 -18.77
C LYS A 2 28.23 3.76 -17.26
N THR A 3 28.77 4.80 -16.63
CA THR A 3 29.25 4.76 -15.23
C THR A 3 28.37 5.50 -14.21
N THR A 4 27.51 6.42 -14.63
CA THR A 4 26.65 7.20 -13.72
C THR A 4 25.35 6.48 -13.34
N LEU A 5 24.80 5.65 -14.22
CA LEU A 5 23.60 4.84 -13.94
C LEU A 5 23.86 3.81 -12.85
N SER A 6 25.03 3.16 -12.85
CA SER A 6 25.36 2.11 -11.86
C SER A 6 25.30 2.61 -10.42
N SER A 7 25.57 3.89 -10.15
CA SER A 7 25.56 4.46 -8.81
C SER A 7 24.15 4.75 -8.28
N CYS A 8 23.19 5.10 -9.14
CA CYS A 8 21.83 5.45 -8.71
C CYS A 8 20.94 4.24 -8.40
N PHE A 9 21.33 3.04 -8.86
CA PHE A 9 20.58 1.80 -8.62
C PHE A 9 21.21 0.92 -7.53
N THR A 10 22.34 1.32 -6.94
CA THR A 10 23.06 0.51 -5.95
C THR A 10 22.17 0.13 -4.77
N PHE A 11 21.41 1.09 -4.23
CA PHE A 11 20.51 0.84 -3.11
C PHE A 11 19.39 -0.17 -3.46
N LEU A 12 18.89 -0.16 -4.71
CA LEU A 12 17.89 -1.12 -5.19
C LEU A 12 18.48 -2.52 -5.32
N LYS A 13 19.73 -2.61 -5.79
CA LYS A 13 20.45 -3.89 -5.86
C LYS A 13 20.64 -4.47 -4.46
N GLU A 14 21.06 -3.66 -3.50
CA GLU A 14 21.21 -4.10 -2.10
C GLU A 14 19.87 -4.48 -1.47
N ALA A 15 18.81 -3.72 -1.73
CA ALA A 15 17.44 -4.04 -1.32
C ALA A 15 16.95 -5.38 -1.87
N LEU A 16 17.33 -5.74 -3.09
CA LEU A 16 16.96 -7.01 -3.72
C LEU A 16 17.72 -8.21 -3.12
N ILE A 17 18.95 -7.98 -2.63
CA ILE A 17 19.79 -9.02 -2.05
C ILE A 17 19.41 -9.29 -0.58
N LEU A 18 18.89 -8.30 0.14
CA LEU A 18 18.49 -8.39 1.56
C LEU A 18 17.70 -9.67 1.91
N PRO A 19 16.65 -10.07 1.16
CA PRO A 19 15.92 -11.31 1.42
C PRO A 19 16.78 -12.58 1.35
N THR A 20 17.79 -12.59 0.48
CA THR A 20 18.71 -13.73 0.32
C THR A 20 19.73 -13.83 1.45
N LEU A 21 20.01 -12.73 2.14
CA LEU A 21 20.93 -12.70 3.28
C LEU A 21 20.31 -13.28 4.55
N ASN A 22 18.98 -13.19 4.69
CA ASN A 22 18.24 -13.75 5.82
C ASN A 22 16.91 -14.39 5.40
N PRO A 23 16.93 -15.52 4.68
CA PRO A 23 15.72 -16.16 4.17
C PRO A 23 14.78 -16.64 5.29
N LYS A 24 15.34 -16.96 6.47
CA LYS A 24 14.56 -17.38 7.66
C LYS A 24 13.62 -16.29 8.18
N LEU A 25 13.93 -15.03 7.89
CA LEU A 25 13.10 -13.89 8.25
C LEU A 25 12.23 -13.43 7.08
N PHE A 26 12.82 -13.29 5.90
CA PHE A 26 12.11 -12.71 4.76
C PHE A 26 11.10 -13.65 4.12
N ALA A 27 11.30 -14.97 4.13
CA ALA A 27 10.31 -15.91 3.60
C ALA A 27 8.95 -15.86 4.35
N PRO A 28 8.90 -15.94 5.69
CA PRO A 28 7.63 -15.83 6.41
C PRO A 28 7.05 -14.41 6.37
N VAL A 29 7.87 -13.36 6.27
CA VAL A 29 7.38 -11.99 6.07
C VAL A 29 6.74 -11.84 4.69
N LEU A 30 7.36 -12.37 3.64
CA LEU A 30 6.78 -12.38 2.30
C LEU A 30 5.44 -13.14 2.29
N LEU A 31 5.37 -14.29 2.96
CA LEU A 31 4.14 -15.07 3.06
C LEU A 31 3.04 -14.28 3.80
N LEU A 32 3.38 -13.59 4.89
CA LEU A 32 2.44 -12.72 5.60
C LEU A 32 1.88 -11.64 4.66
N PHE A 33 2.74 -10.97 3.90
CA PHE A 33 2.32 -9.96 2.93
C PHE A 33 1.42 -10.56 1.83
N ALA A 34 1.83 -11.68 1.25
CA ALA A 34 1.07 -12.36 0.21
C ALA A 34 -0.30 -12.83 0.69
N VAL A 35 -0.40 -13.43 1.87
CA VAL A 35 -1.68 -13.84 2.45
C VAL A 35 -2.59 -12.64 2.64
N THR A 36 -2.08 -11.54 3.22
CA THR A 36 -2.91 -10.33 3.39
C THR A 36 -3.36 -9.72 2.06
N ALA A 37 -2.48 -9.67 1.06
CA ALA A 37 -2.81 -9.17 -0.27
C ALA A 37 -3.77 -10.08 -1.04
N PHE A 38 -3.88 -11.37 -0.66
CA PHE A 38 -4.84 -12.32 -1.22
C PHE A 38 -6.22 -12.20 -0.56
N LEU A 39 -6.28 -11.91 0.73
CA LEU A 39 -7.55 -11.84 1.48
C LEU A 39 -8.48 -10.74 0.95
N ASP A 40 -7.96 -9.57 0.61
CA ASP A 40 -8.76 -8.45 0.09
C ASP A 40 -9.51 -8.81 -1.22
N PRO A 41 -8.83 -9.22 -2.32
CA PRO A 41 -9.53 -9.62 -3.54
C PRO A 41 -10.33 -10.92 -3.37
N LEU A 42 -9.95 -11.81 -2.45
CA LEU A 42 -10.76 -12.99 -2.12
C LEU A 42 -12.13 -12.58 -1.55
N VAL A 43 -12.16 -11.60 -0.65
CA VAL A 43 -13.43 -11.09 -0.11
C VAL A 43 -14.27 -10.48 -1.23
N GLU A 44 -13.64 -9.77 -2.16
CA GLU A 44 -14.30 -9.17 -3.33
C GLU A 44 -14.93 -10.26 -4.23
N VAL A 45 -14.19 -11.29 -4.62
CA VAL A 45 -14.72 -12.38 -5.47
C VAL A 45 -15.78 -13.22 -4.77
N VAL A 46 -15.56 -13.58 -3.49
CA VAL A 46 -16.43 -14.55 -2.80
C VAL A 46 -17.69 -13.90 -2.24
N PHE A 47 -17.62 -12.65 -1.79
CA PHE A 47 -18.73 -11.99 -1.11
C PHE A 47 -19.31 -10.81 -1.88
N VAL A 48 -18.51 -10.03 -2.60
CA VAL A 48 -18.99 -8.79 -3.23
C VAL A 48 -19.54 -9.04 -4.63
N HIS A 49 -18.83 -9.79 -5.48
CA HIS A 49 -19.29 -10.09 -6.85
C HIS A 49 -20.64 -10.82 -6.88
N PRO A 50 -20.87 -11.93 -6.14
CA PRO A 50 -22.16 -12.62 -6.18
C PRO A 50 -23.31 -11.73 -5.68
N LEU A 51 -23.01 -10.82 -4.76
CA LEU A 51 -23.96 -9.85 -4.24
C LEU A 51 -24.31 -8.80 -5.28
N ALA A 52 -23.31 -8.31 -6.02
CA ALA A 52 -23.48 -7.36 -7.11
C ALA A 52 -24.26 -7.97 -8.28
N ASP A 53 -23.93 -9.20 -8.69
CA ASP A 53 -24.60 -9.90 -9.79
C ASP A 53 -26.07 -10.21 -9.46
N GLY A 54 -26.35 -10.61 -8.22
CA GLY A 54 -27.71 -10.80 -7.72
C GLY A 54 -28.54 -9.51 -7.72
N MET A 55 -27.92 -8.36 -7.48
CA MET A 55 -28.61 -7.06 -7.59
C MET A 55 -28.75 -6.60 -9.05
N ALA A 56 -27.73 -6.81 -9.89
CA ALA A 56 -27.72 -6.38 -11.29
C ALA A 56 -28.80 -7.10 -12.12
N SER A 57 -28.99 -8.40 -11.90
CA SER A 57 -30.07 -9.18 -12.53
C SER A 57 -31.47 -8.66 -12.16
N ARG A 58 -31.68 -8.25 -10.90
CA ARG A 58 -32.95 -7.64 -10.48
C ARG A 58 -33.13 -6.21 -11.00
N LEU A 59 -32.05 -5.43 -11.06
CA LEU A 59 -32.10 -4.08 -11.64
C LEU A 59 -32.42 -4.10 -13.13
N THR A 60 -31.90 -5.09 -13.87
CA THR A 60 -32.17 -5.25 -15.29
C THR A 60 -33.61 -5.68 -15.55
N GLU A 61 -34.21 -6.51 -14.67
CA GLU A 61 -35.64 -6.82 -14.72
C GLU A 61 -36.50 -5.56 -14.54
N ILE A 62 -36.14 -4.70 -13.60
CA ILE A 62 -36.83 -3.42 -13.37
C ILE A 62 -36.62 -2.47 -14.55
N SER A 63 -35.40 -2.36 -15.10
CA SER A 63 -35.11 -1.46 -16.21
C SER A 63 -35.83 -1.84 -17.50
N ASN A 64 -36.16 -3.12 -17.67
CA ASN A 64 -36.91 -3.64 -18.81
C ASN A 64 -38.44 -3.48 -18.63
N THR A 65 -38.90 -3.04 -17.46
CA THR A 65 -40.31 -2.76 -17.18
C THR A 65 -40.63 -1.30 -17.50
N ASP A 66 -41.79 -1.00 -18.09
CA ASP A 66 -42.16 0.38 -18.43
C ASP A 66 -42.16 1.28 -17.17
N PRO A 67 -41.33 2.35 -17.14
CA PRO A 67 -41.20 3.23 -15.98
C PRO A 67 -42.48 3.98 -15.62
N SER A 68 -43.44 4.09 -16.55
CA SER A 68 -44.74 4.74 -16.32
C SER A 68 -45.78 3.78 -15.74
N SER A 69 -45.46 2.48 -15.66
CA SER A 69 -46.38 1.47 -15.16
C SER A 69 -46.42 1.44 -13.63
N PRO A 70 -47.60 1.14 -13.04
CA PRO A 70 -47.70 0.90 -11.60
C PRO A 70 -46.92 -0.35 -11.16
N GLU A 71 -46.63 -1.27 -12.08
CA GLU A 71 -45.82 -2.47 -11.84
C GLU A 71 -44.35 -2.11 -11.59
N HIS A 72 -43.79 -1.11 -12.29
CA HIS A 72 -42.44 -0.62 -12.05
C HIS A 72 -42.28 -0.01 -10.65
N ALA A 73 -43.22 0.84 -10.22
CA ALA A 73 -43.20 1.42 -8.87
C ALA A 73 -43.28 0.33 -7.77
N LYS A 74 -44.16 -0.66 -7.98
CA LYS A 74 -44.32 -1.80 -7.07
C LYS A 74 -43.09 -2.71 -7.02
N LEU A 75 -42.42 -2.93 -8.15
CA LEU A 75 -41.17 -3.69 -8.22
C LEU A 75 -40.02 -2.97 -7.52
N MET A 76 -39.93 -1.65 -7.65
CA MET A 76 -38.89 -0.85 -7.00
C MET A 76 -39.09 -0.79 -5.47
N GLU A 77 -40.33 -0.59 -5.02
CA GLU A 77 -40.69 -0.64 -3.59
C GLU A 77 -40.42 -2.04 -3.02
N LYS A 78 -40.85 -3.10 -3.72
CA LYS A 78 -40.57 -4.48 -3.33
C LYS A 78 -39.07 -4.76 -3.28
N LEU A 79 -38.28 -4.27 -4.23
CA LEU A 79 -36.82 -4.42 -4.21
C LEU A 79 -36.20 -3.74 -2.98
N MET A 80 -36.60 -2.50 -2.67
CA MET A 80 -36.10 -1.75 -1.50
C MET A 80 -36.52 -2.37 -0.17
N GLU A 81 -37.73 -2.93 -0.09
CA GLU A 81 -38.26 -3.57 1.11
C GLU A 81 -37.90 -5.06 1.23
N THR A 82 -37.30 -5.67 0.20
CA THR A 82 -36.89 -7.07 0.27
C THR A 82 -35.83 -7.22 1.35
N GLU A 83 -36.09 -8.11 2.31
CA GLU A 83 -35.16 -8.39 3.41
C GLU A 83 -33.76 -8.82 2.89
N GLU A 84 -33.70 -9.38 1.68
CA GLU A 84 -32.46 -9.64 0.93
C GLU A 84 -31.62 -8.36 0.70
N VAL A 85 -32.20 -7.26 0.20
CA VAL A 85 -31.48 -6.00 -0.08
C VAL A 85 -31.01 -5.35 1.22
N LYS A 86 -31.84 -5.40 2.27
CA LYS A 86 -31.45 -4.95 3.61
C LYS A 86 -30.32 -5.80 4.19
N GLN A 87 -30.36 -7.12 3.98
CA GLN A 87 -29.32 -8.05 4.42
C GLN A 87 -28.02 -7.88 3.63
N VAL A 88 -28.12 -7.64 2.32
CA VAL A 88 -27.02 -7.26 1.41
C VAL A 88 -26.35 -6.00 1.92
N GLY A 89 -27.12 -4.93 2.15
CA GLY A 89 -26.61 -3.66 2.70
C GLY A 89 -25.93 -3.86 4.05
N LYS A 90 -26.54 -4.63 4.96
CA LYS A 90 -25.95 -4.95 6.27
C LYS A 90 -24.66 -5.77 6.17
N ARG A 91 -24.53 -6.65 5.17
CA ARG A 91 -23.29 -7.41 4.92
C ARG A 91 -22.20 -6.49 4.36
N MET A 92 -22.52 -5.66 3.37
CA MET A 92 -21.58 -4.68 2.80
C MET A 92 -21.08 -3.70 3.86
N VAL A 93 -21.97 -3.13 4.68
CA VAL A 93 -21.59 -2.24 5.79
C VAL A 93 -20.63 -2.94 6.75
N ARG A 94 -20.88 -4.20 7.12
CA ARG A 94 -19.97 -4.96 7.99
C ARG A 94 -18.60 -5.21 7.34
N ILE A 95 -18.58 -5.57 6.05
CA ILE A 95 -17.33 -5.76 5.29
C ILE A 95 -16.54 -4.45 5.25
N THR A 96 -17.21 -3.33 4.98
CA THR A 96 -16.58 -2.00 4.96
C THR A 96 -16.03 -1.60 6.33
N ILE A 97 -16.80 -1.79 7.41
CA ILE A 97 -16.34 -1.52 8.78
C ILE A 97 -15.13 -2.40 9.12
N ALA A 98 -15.17 -3.69 8.77
CA ALA A 98 -14.06 -4.60 8.99
C ALA A 98 -12.80 -4.15 8.23
N HIS A 99 -12.92 -3.76 6.96
CA HIS A 99 -11.78 -3.23 6.19
C HIS A 99 -11.23 -1.93 6.80
N LEU A 100 -12.10 -1.01 7.22
CA LEU A 100 -11.69 0.28 7.81
C LEU A 100 -11.03 0.13 9.20
N THR A 101 -11.29 -0.96 9.91
CA THR A 101 -10.76 -1.18 11.27
C THR A 101 -9.58 -2.15 11.28
N VAL A 102 -9.72 -3.31 10.65
CA VAL A 102 -8.71 -4.38 10.63
C VAL A 102 -7.61 -4.08 9.62
N GLY A 103 -7.97 -3.55 8.43
CA GLY A 103 -7.02 -3.28 7.35
C GLY A 103 -5.85 -2.38 7.79
N PRO A 104 -6.10 -1.19 8.38
CA PRO A 104 -5.03 -0.32 8.87
C PRO A 104 -4.16 -0.98 9.95
N ALA A 105 -4.76 -1.75 10.86
CA ALA A 105 -4.02 -2.46 11.91
C ALA A 105 -3.08 -3.52 11.32
N VAL A 106 -3.56 -4.30 10.35
CA VAL A 106 -2.74 -5.29 9.63
C VAL A 106 -1.62 -4.60 8.84
N GLY A 107 -1.94 -3.50 8.15
CA GLY A 107 -0.96 -2.68 7.41
C GLY A 107 0.15 -2.15 8.31
N LEU A 108 -0.21 -1.62 9.49
CA LEU A 108 0.75 -1.17 10.51
C LEU A 108 1.70 -2.29 10.93
N VAL A 109 1.16 -3.47 11.27
CA VAL A 109 1.96 -4.62 11.72
C VAL A 109 2.90 -5.08 10.62
N LYS A 110 2.42 -5.22 9.38
CA LYS A 110 3.22 -5.59 8.21
C LYS A 110 4.40 -4.65 8.01
N GLN A 111 4.13 -3.34 7.97
CA GLN A 111 5.16 -2.33 7.75
C GLN A 111 6.20 -2.35 8.87
N ILE A 112 5.78 -2.41 10.14
CA ILE A 112 6.70 -2.51 11.28
C ILE A 112 7.61 -3.73 11.14
N ILE A 113 7.05 -4.92 10.91
CA ILE A 113 7.82 -6.16 10.78
C ILE A 113 8.82 -6.07 9.62
N ALA A 114 8.38 -5.60 8.45
CA ALA A 114 9.23 -5.49 7.27
C ALA A 114 10.37 -4.48 7.44
N LEU A 115 10.12 -3.32 8.06
CA LEU A 115 11.14 -2.31 8.32
C LEU A 115 12.18 -2.79 9.31
N PHE A 116 11.75 -3.45 10.40
CA PHE A 116 12.69 -4.01 11.36
C PHE A 116 13.44 -5.21 10.77
N ALA A 117 12.81 -6.02 9.92
CA ALA A 117 13.49 -7.09 9.20
C ALA A 117 14.56 -6.56 8.25
N ALA A 118 14.25 -5.52 7.48
CA ALA A 118 15.20 -4.85 6.60
C ALA A 118 16.33 -4.19 7.39
N SER A 119 16.00 -3.44 8.45
CA SER A 119 16.97 -2.71 9.28
C SER A 119 17.96 -3.65 9.99
N THR A 120 17.46 -4.69 10.64
CA THR A 120 18.30 -5.65 11.37
C THR A 120 19.18 -6.45 10.41
N THR A 121 18.62 -6.93 9.30
CA THR A 121 19.40 -7.68 8.30
C THR A 121 20.45 -6.79 7.62
N TYR A 122 20.14 -5.53 7.33
CA TYR A 122 21.11 -4.59 6.76
C TYR A 122 22.25 -4.28 7.73
N SER A 123 21.95 -4.21 9.03
CA SER A 123 22.95 -4.01 10.10
C SER A 123 23.80 -5.26 10.38
N GLY A 124 23.50 -6.39 9.74
CA GLY A 124 24.23 -7.65 9.87
C GLY A 124 23.60 -8.67 10.84
N ASP A 125 22.51 -8.31 11.53
CA ASP A 125 21.80 -9.24 12.42
C ASP A 125 21.00 -10.27 11.63
N ARG A 126 20.96 -11.51 12.12
CA ARG A 126 20.26 -12.62 11.45
C ARG A 126 19.17 -13.25 12.32
N TYR A 127 18.20 -12.43 12.72
CA TYR A 127 17.03 -12.89 13.46
C TYR A 127 16.13 -13.78 12.60
N SER A 128 15.44 -14.73 13.23
CA SER A 128 14.22 -15.35 12.70
C SER A 128 12.99 -14.46 12.97
N LEU A 129 11.86 -14.70 12.29
CA LEU A 129 10.62 -13.94 12.55
C LEU A 129 10.18 -14.03 14.02
N ALA A 130 10.27 -15.22 14.62
CA ALA A 130 9.90 -15.43 16.03
C ALA A 130 10.80 -14.64 16.98
N GLU A 131 12.11 -14.58 16.71
CA GLU A 131 13.05 -13.77 17.51
C GLU A 131 12.77 -12.28 17.35
N LEU A 132 12.52 -11.81 16.13
CA LEU A 132 12.18 -10.40 15.88
C LEU A 132 10.91 -9.99 16.65
N LEU A 133 9.86 -10.81 16.58
CA LEU A 133 8.62 -10.58 17.33
C LEU A 133 8.87 -10.61 18.84
N ARG A 134 9.70 -11.53 19.32
CA ARG A 134 10.08 -11.61 20.74
C ARG A 134 10.80 -10.34 21.20
N GLU A 135 11.71 -9.79 20.40
CA GLU A 135 12.43 -8.56 20.73
C GLU A 135 11.55 -7.31 20.67
N LEU A 136 10.56 -7.28 19.77
CA LEU A 136 9.51 -6.26 19.72
C LEU A 136 8.60 -6.30 20.95
N VAL A 137 8.15 -7.49 21.37
CA VAL A 137 7.26 -7.67 22.51
C VAL A 137 7.98 -7.41 23.84
N LYS A 138 9.23 -7.86 23.98
CA LYS A 138 10.05 -7.60 25.17
C LYS A 138 10.50 -6.13 25.29
N GLY A 139 10.28 -5.32 24.26
CA GLY A 139 10.57 -3.89 24.28
C GLY A 139 12.05 -3.53 24.11
N ARG A 140 12.93 -4.48 23.75
CA ARG A 140 14.33 -4.14 23.37
C ARG A 140 14.37 -3.32 22.09
N ILE A 141 13.44 -3.63 21.18
CA ILE A 141 13.14 -2.86 19.98
C ILE A 141 11.82 -2.13 20.23
N SER A 142 11.83 -0.79 20.19
CA SER A 142 10.62 0.00 20.41
C SER A 142 9.93 0.34 19.10
N PRO A 143 8.77 -0.28 18.76
CA PRO A 143 8.03 0.05 17.55
C PRO A 143 7.31 1.40 17.64
N LYS A 144 7.36 2.08 18.79
CA LYS A 144 6.60 3.32 19.05
C LYS A 144 6.89 4.41 18.02
N GLY A 145 8.16 4.56 17.61
CA GLY A 145 8.55 5.55 16.61
C GLY A 145 7.92 5.28 15.26
N ALA A 146 8.20 4.10 14.70
CA ALA A 146 7.62 3.64 13.44
C ALA A 146 6.08 3.70 13.48
N SER A 147 5.45 3.24 14.56
CA SER A 147 3.99 3.24 14.72
C SER A 147 3.38 4.65 14.63
N ILE A 148 3.97 5.63 15.31
CA ILE A 148 3.50 7.03 15.27
C ILE A 148 3.64 7.59 13.85
N THR A 149 4.77 7.32 13.19
CA THR A 149 5.04 7.82 11.84
C THR A 149 4.10 7.20 10.81
N ILE A 150 3.89 5.88 10.88
CA ILE A 150 2.94 5.18 10.00
C ILE A 150 1.51 5.67 10.25
N ALA A 151 1.10 5.87 11.51
CA ALA A 151 -0.24 6.39 11.83
C ALA A 151 -0.46 7.79 11.24
N ILE A 152 0.53 8.69 11.33
CA ILE A 152 0.45 10.03 10.72
C ILE A 152 0.38 9.94 9.19
N VAL A 153 1.21 9.09 8.57
CA VAL A 153 1.18 8.85 7.12
C VAL A 153 -0.17 8.30 6.69
N GLY A 154 -0.68 7.29 7.38
CA GLY A 154 -1.98 6.69 7.09
C GLY A 154 -3.14 7.68 7.23
N ALA A 155 -3.10 8.57 8.23
CA ALA A 155 -4.10 9.64 8.37
C ALA A 155 -4.04 10.64 7.21
N LEU A 156 -2.84 11.00 6.73
CA LEU A 156 -2.66 11.90 5.59
C LEU A 156 -3.09 11.24 4.27
N ASP A 157 -2.78 9.97 4.06
CA ASP A 157 -3.21 9.20 2.88
C ASP A 157 -4.73 9.03 2.86
N PHE A 158 -5.35 8.79 4.02
CA PHE A 158 -6.80 8.72 4.15
C PHE A 158 -7.47 10.08 3.86
N ALA A 159 -6.97 11.15 4.46
CA ALA A 159 -7.49 12.51 4.24
C ALA A 159 -7.35 12.95 2.78
N SER A 160 -6.20 12.66 2.14
CA SER A 160 -5.99 12.98 0.73
C SER A 160 -6.89 12.17 -0.20
N SER A 161 -7.15 10.90 0.13
CA SER A 161 -8.10 10.06 -0.63
C SER A 161 -9.52 10.59 -0.57
N ILE A 162 -9.99 11.01 0.62
CA ILE A 162 -11.30 11.67 0.77
C ILE A 162 -11.35 12.97 -0.03
N ALA A 163 -10.32 13.80 0.06
CA ALA A 163 -10.27 15.05 -0.68
C ALA A 163 -10.33 14.81 -2.20
N MET A 164 -9.59 13.84 -2.72
CA MET A 164 -9.65 13.45 -4.14
C MET A 164 -11.04 12.93 -4.54
N PHE A 165 -11.70 12.14 -3.68
CA PHE A 165 -13.05 11.66 -3.94
C PHE A 165 -14.06 12.80 -4.01
N LEU A 166 -14.04 13.72 -3.05
CA LEU A 166 -14.91 14.90 -3.04
C LEU A 166 -14.65 15.81 -4.25
N MET A 167 -13.39 15.99 -4.65
CA MET A 167 -13.02 16.75 -5.84
C MET A 167 -13.47 16.09 -7.15
N ARG A 168 -13.69 14.77 -7.19
CA ARG A 168 -14.26 14.07 -8.35
C ARG A 168 -15.78 14.10 -8.36
N ALA A 169 -16.41 14.10 -7.19
CA ALA A 169 -17.86 14.15 -7.05
C ALA A 169 -18.45 15.56 -7.25
N GLY A 170 -17.67 16.61 -6.93
CA GLY A 170 -18.06 18.00 -7.12
C GLY A 170 -17.41 18.62 -8.34
N LEU A 171 -18.25 19.18 -9.23
CA LEU A 171 -17.94 20.09 -10.34
C LEU A 171 -17.53 19.45 -11.68
N GLY A 172 -18.25 19.86 -12.73
CA GLY A 172 -18.01 19.54 -14.13
C GLY A 172 -17.28 20.66 -14.86
N VAL A 173 -16.00 20.87 -14.57
CA VAL A 173 -15.12 21.74 -15.38
C VAL A 173 -13.84 20.98 -15.74
N LEU A 174 -13.94 20.21 -16.82
CA LEU A 174 -12.99 19.17 -17.24
C LEU A 174 -11.52 19.64 -17.44
N SER A 175 -11.25 20.92 -17.72
CA SER A 175 -9.90 21.38 -18.09
C SER A 175 -9.03 21.77 -16.87
N VAL A 176 -9.53 22.62 -15.98
CA VAL A 176 -8.79 23.06 -14.77
C VAL A 176 -8.71 21.93 -13.74
N GLN A 177 -9.75 21.11 -13.66
CA GLN A 177 -9.83 19.96 -12.75
C GLN A 177 -8.87 18.84 -13.15
N GLY A 178 -8.60 18.66 -14.45
CA GLY A 178 -7.58 17.74 -14.95
C GLY A 178 -6.18 18.13 -14.49
N LEU A 179 -5.81 19.41 -14.63
CA LEU A 179 -4.50 19.93 -14.21
C LEU A 179 -4.32 19.84 -12.69
N VAL A 180 -5.33 20.25 -11.91
CA VAL A 180 -5.30 20.18 -10.44
C VAL A 180 -5.21 18.73 -9.96
N SER A 181 -5.97 17.81 -10.58
CA SER A 181 -5.88 16.38 -10.27
C SER A 181 -4.51 15.81 -10.59
N HIS A 182 -3.91 16.21 -11.72
CA HIS A 182 -2.58 15.76 -12.11
C HIS A 182 -1.50 16.30 -11.17
N LEU A 183 -1.61 17.58 -10.76
CA LEU A 183 -0.68 18.16 -9.79
C LEU A 183 -0.82 17.51 -8.41
N ALA A 184 -2.05 17.29 -7.94
CA ALA A 184 -2.33 16.59 -6.69
C ALA A 184 -1.75 15.16 -6.72
N TYR A 185 -1.86 14.49 -7.86
CA TYR A 185 -1.27 13.17 -8.08
C TYR A 185 0.26 13.18 -7.99
N LEU A 186 0.94 14.14 -8.64
CA LEU A 186 2.40 14.29 -8.56
C LEU A 186 2.88 14.61 -7.14
N VAL A 187 2.14 15.46 -6.42
CA VAL A 187 2.42 15.77 -5.02
C VAL A 187 2.25 14.53 -4.15
N SER A 188 1.19 13.74 -4.38
CA SER A 188 0.96 12.47 -3.69
C SER A 188 2.10 11.49 -3.93
N LEU A 189 2.58 11.33 -5.18
CA LEU A 189 3.74 10.46 -5.49
C LEU A 189 5.02 10.90 -4.75
N CYS A 190 5.32 12.20 -4.75
CA CYS A 190 6.46 12.73 -4.00
C CYS A 190 6.31 12.48 -2.50
N PHE A 191 5.09 12.66 -1.97
CA PHE A 191 4.77 12.43 -0.58
C PHE A 191 4.91 10.95 -0.20
N THR A 192 4.49 10.00 -1.04
CA THR A 192 4.61 8.55 -0.79
C THR A 192 6.06 8.15 -0.54
N VAL A 193 7.02 8.67 -1.31
CA VAL A 193 8.44 8.36 -1.09
C VAL A 193 8.97 8.98 0.19
N VAL A 194 8.59 10.23 0.49
CA VAL A 194 8.97 10.89 1.74
C VAL A 194 8.36 10.17 2.94
N ALA A 195 7.15 9.66 2.80
CA ALA A 195 6.47 8.84 3.79
C ALA A 195 7.19 7.50 4.00
N LEU A 196 7.50 6.76 2.93
CA LEU A 196 8.25 5.50 3.00
C LEU A 196 9.62 5.69 3.68
N VAL A 197 10.39 6.69 3.24
CA VAL A 197 11.71 6.99 3.82
C VAL A 197 11.57 7.52 5.25
N GLY A 198 10.52 8.29 5.57
CA GLY A 198 10.26 8.79 6.92
C GLY A 198 9.87 7.68 7.89
N VAL A 199 9.06 6.74 7.42
CA VAL A 199 8.70 5.53 8.16
C VAL A 199 9.93 4.67 8.43
N ALA A 200 10.80 4.48 7.42
CA ALA A 200 12.09 3.80 7.60
C ALA A 200 13.01 4.54 8.58
N ALA A 201 13.13 5.86 8.45
CA ALA A 201 13.90 6.69 9.36
C ALA A 201 13.43 6.54 10.81
N SER A 202 12.13 6.37 11.04
CA SER A 202 11.56 6.22 12.37
C SER A 202 11.69 4.81 12.96
N ALA A 203 11.86 3.80 12.11
CA ALA A 203 12.18 2.44 12.53
C ALA A 203 13.67 2.30 12.89
N VAL A 204 14.55 2.98 12.15
CA VAL A 204 16.00 2.95 12.36
C VAL A 204 16.44 3.90 13.49
N ASP A 205 16.05 5.17 13.43
CA ASP A 205 16.44 6.19 14.41
C ASP A 205 15.33 6.46 15.45
N ARG A 206 15.60 6.07 16.69
CA ARG A 206 14.70 6.26 17.84
C ARG A 206 14.41 7.74 18.15
N LYS A 207 15.28 8.66 17.72
CA LYS A 207 15.12 10.11 17.94
C LYS A 207 14.22 10.76 16.87
N CYS A 208 14.08 10.13 15.70
CA CYS A 208 13.25 10.62 14.60
C CYS A 208 11.85 9.97 14.63
N ARG A 209 10.82 10.73 14.99
CA ARG A 209 9.43 10.23 15.09
C ARG A 209 8.41 11.19 14.51
N GLY A 210 7.37 10.64 13.90
CA GLY A 210 6.26 11.38 13.30
C GLY A 210 6.72 12.44 12.32
N VAL A 211 6.26 13.68 12.50
CA VAL A 211 6.60 14.82 11.61
C VAL A 211 8.10 15.09 11.54
N ARG A 212 8.88 14.80 12.60
CA ARG A 212 10.35 14.97 12.55
C ARG A 212 11.00 13.98 11.59
N ALA A 213 10.51 12.74 11.55
CA ALA A 213 10.99 11.72 10.63
C ALA A 213 10.65 12.08 9.18
N LEU A 214 9.41 12.56 8.92
CA LEU A 214 9.01 13.07 7.61
C LEU A 214 9.85 14.27 7.16
N ARG A 215 10.14 15.21 8.06
CA ARG A 215 11.00 16.36 7.76
C ARG A 215 12.42 15.92 7.42
N GLN A 216 12.97 14.95 8.15
CA GLN A 216 14.29 14.40 7.87
C GLN A 216 14.31 13.70 6.51
N ALA A 217 13.32 12.83 6.24
CA ALA A 217 13.18 12.15 4.96
C ALA A 217 13.05 13.15 3.80
N TRP A 218 12.26 14.21 3.97
CA TRP A 218 12.15 15.29 2.99
C TRP A 218 13.51 15.92 2.69
N ARG A 219 14.31 16.22 3.72
CA ARG A 219 15.67 16.79 3.54
C ARG A 219 16.60 15.81 2.82
N LEU A 220 16.58 14.52 3.16
CA LEU A 220 17.41 13.50 2.51
C LEU A 220 17.05 13.35 1.02
N VAL A 221 15.76 13.23 0.73
CA VAL A 221 15.22 13.07 -0.63
C VAL A 221 15.43 14.31 -1.49
N THR A 222 15.29 15.52 -0.93
CA THR A 222 15.41 16.75 -1.74
C THR A 222 16.84 17.30 -1.84
N ARG A 223 17.66 17.16 -0.78
CA ARG A 223 18.96 17.84 -0.68
C ARG A 223 20.18 16.92 -0.77
N VAL A 224 20.08 15.67 -0.33
CA VAL A 224 21.26 14.78 -0.23
C VAL A 224 21.34 13.83 -1.42
N ARG A 225 20.35 12.95 -1.62
CA ARG A 225 20.36 11.96 -2.73
C ARG A 225 19.11 12.07 -3.61
N ARG A 226 18.94 13.24 -4.25
CA ARG A 226 17.76 13.55 -5.07
C ARG A 226 17.54 12.62 -6.26
N LYS A 227 18.61 12.22 -6.96
CA LYS A 227 18.53 11.34 -8.13
C LYS A 227 18.01 9.95 -7.74
N GLU A 228 18.50 9.42 -6.64
CA GLU A 228 18.07 8.11 -6.13
C GLU A 228 16.69 8.17 -5.48
N GLY A 229 16.35 9.27 -4.81
CA GLY A 229 14.99 9.52 -4.35
C GLY A 229 14.00 9.53 -5.51
N PHE A 230 14.36 10.12 -6.65
CA PHE A 230 13.54 10.06 -7.87
C PHE A 230 13.41 8.65 -8.45
N VAL A 231 14.49 7.86 -8.42
CA VAL A 231 14.44 6.43 -8.81
C VAL A 231 13.50 5.64 -7.88
N LEU A 232 13.53 5.92 -6.57
CA LEU A 232 12.60 5.31 -5.61
C LEU A 232 11.14 5.69 -5.90
N VAL A 233 10.87 6.94 -6.32
CA VAL A 233 9.52 7.37 -6.78
C VAL A 233 9.09 6.56 -8.00
N LEU A 234 9.97 6.42 -8.99
CA LEU A 234 9.67 5.65 -10.19
C LEU A 234 9.36 4.18 -9.86
N VAL A 235 10.11 3.56 -8.97
CA VAL A 235 9.86 2.17 -8.53
C VAL A 235 8.52 2.06 -7.81
N ALA A 236 8.27 2.93 -6.82
CA ALA A 236 7.02 2.94 -6.06
C ALA A 236 5.78 3.22 -6.94
N TYR A 237 5.96 3.91 -8.06
CA TYR A 237 4.90 4.19 -9.02
C TYR A 237 4.71 3.08 -10.08
N LEU A 238 5.80 2.62 -10.69
CA LEU A 238 5.74 1.69 -11.81
C LEU A 238 5.42 0.27 -11.36
N ALA A 239 5.86 -0.12 -10.16
CA ALA A 239 5.67 -1.48 -9.70
C ALA A 239 4.18 -1.85 -9.50
N PRO A 240 3.33 -1.02 -8.85
CA PRO A 240 1.91 -1.33 -8.71
C PRO A 240 1.16 -1.27 -10.06
N ALA A 241 1.66 -0.44 -10.99
CA ALA A 241 1.08 -0.28 -12.31
C ALA A 241 1.17 -1.57 -13.15
N VAL A 242 2.17 -2.42 -12.89
CA VAL A 242 2.33 -3.72 -13.58
C VAL A 242 1.38 -4.78 -13.02
N VAL A 243 1.12 -4.77 -11.70
CA VAL A 243 0.25 -5.79 -11.06
C VAL A 243 -1.23 -5.49 -11.26
N THR A 244 -1.59 -4.21 -11.41
CA THR A 244 -2.99 -3.78 -11.62
C THR A 244 -3.69 -4.43 -12.83
N PRO A 245 -3.11 -4.48 -14.04
CA PRO A 245 -3.75 -5.14 -15.19
C PRO A 245 -3.88 -6.66 -15.00
N LEU A 246 -2.89 -7.30 -14.38
CA LEU A 246 -2.95 -8.74 -14.06
C LEU A 246 -4.12 -9.05 -13.13
N ARG A 247 -4.31 -8.22 -12.10
CA ARG A 247 -5.43 -8.35 -11.16
C ARG A 247 -6.78 -8.15 -11.86
N ARG A 248 -6.90 -7.18 -12.77
CA ARG A 248 -8.13 -6.99 -13.57
C ARG A 248 -8.43 -8.21 -14.43
N ALA A 249 -7.43 -8.74 -15.12
CA ALA A 249 -7.58 -9.96 -15.91
C ALA A 249 -8.04 -11.14 -15.02
N ALA A 250 -7.48 -11.29 -13.81
CA ALA A 250 -7.89 -12.33 -12.87
C ALA A 250 -9.38 -12.26 -12.51
N PHE A 251 -9.92 -11.05 -12.33
CA PHE A 251 -11.35 -10.86 -12.08
C PHE A 251 -12.22 -11.18 -13.31
N GLU A 252 -11.79 -10.86 -14.52
CA GLU A 252 -12.51 -11.26 -15.75
C GLU A 252 -12.57 -12.79 -15.90
N TYR A 253 -11.51 -13.50 -15.49
CA TYR A 253 -11.48 -14.97 -15.49
C TYR A 253 -12.37 -15.61 -14.42
N ALA A 254 -12.82 -14.87 -13.39
CA ALA A 254 -13.74 -15.38 -12.37
C ALA A 254 -15.02 -15.95 -12.98
N ASN A 255 -15.51 -15.33 -14.06
CA ASN A 255 -16.72 -15.75 -14.75
C ASN A 255 -16.56 -17.05 -15.57
N ARG A 256 -15.31 -17.46 -15.87
CA ARG A 256 -15.02 -18.68 -16.65
C ARG A 256 -14.61 -19.86 -15.78
N SER A 257 -13.81 -19.61 -14.75
CA SER A 257 -13.35 -20.65 -13.82
C SER A 257 -12.92 -20.03 -12.50
N MET A 258 -13.68 -20.33 -11.44
CA MET A 258 -13.38 -19.87 -10.08
C MET A 258 -12.01 -20.37 -9.62
N ALA A 259 -11.64 -21.61 -9.94
CA ALA A 259 -10.34 -22.17 -9.58
C ALA A 259 -9.18 -21.41 -10.25
N ALA A 260 -9.30 -21.12 -11.56
CA ALA A 260 -8.29 -20.36 -12.29
C ALA A 260 -8.16 -18.92 -11.76
N CYS A 261 -9.29 -18.28 -11.43
CA CYS A 261 -9.31 -16.97 -10.79
C CYS A 261 -8.55 -16.97 -9.45
N LEU A 262 -8.84 -17.91 -8.56
CA LEU A 262 -8.16 -18.02 -7.27
C LEU A 262 -6.65 -18.25 -7.42
N CYS A 263 -6.23 -19.08 -8.38
CA CYS A 263 -4.81 -19.28 -8.67
C CYS A 263 -4.14 -17.98 -9.17
N LEU A 264 -4.78 -17.24 -10.08
CA LEU A 264 -4.26 -15.96 -10.59
C LEU A 264 -4.19 -14.90 -9.49
N LEU A 265 -5.21 -14.84 -8.63
CA LEU A 265 -5.20 -13.95 -7.46
C LEU A 265 -4.08 -14.28 -6.49
N ALA A 266 -3.79 -15.57 -6.26
CA ALA A 266 -2.67 -15.99 -5.41
C ALA A 266 -1.32 -15.55 -5.99
N VAL A 267 -1.13 -15.68 -7.30
CA VAL A 267 0.08 -15.19 -7.99
C VAL A 267 0.17 -13.66 -7.89
N CYS A 268 -0.92 -12.94 -8.14
CA CYS A 268 -0.95 -11.48 -7.99
C CYS A 268 -0.62 -11.05 -6.56
N ALA A 269 -1.15 -11.76 -5.56
CA ALA A 269 -0.90 -11.47 -4.16
C ALA A 269 0.55 -11.71 -3.74
N LEU A 270 1.18 -12.77 -4.25
CA LEU A 270 2.62 -13.01 -4.08
C LEU A 270 3.46 -11.87 -4.68
N LEU A 271 3.12 -11.43 -5.89
CA LEU A 271 3.80 -10.33 -6.55
C LEU A 271 3.63 -9.00 -5.80
N SER A 272 2.39 -8.65 -5.43
CA SER A 272 2.11 -7.45 -4.63
C SER A 272 2.81 -7.49 -3.26
N GLY A 273 2.83 -8.65 -2.60
CA GLY A 273 3.52 -8.82 -1.33
C GLY A 273 5.04 -8.66 -1.46
N ALA A 274 5.63 -9.24 -2.51
CA ALA A 274 7.05 -9.09 -2.81
C ALA A 274 7.42 -7.64 -3.13
N GLU A 275 6.56 -6.95 -3.87
CA GLU A 275 6.73 -5.56 -4.25
C GLU A 275 6.68 -4.61 -3.05
N GLU A 276 5.68 -4.76 -2.18
CA GLU A 276 5.53 -3.94 -0.97
C GLU A 276 6.73 -4.16 -0.03
N LEU A 277 7.14 -5.41 0.15
CA LEU A 277 8.32 -5.78 0.95
C LEU A 277 9.62 -5.21 0.35
N PHE A 278 9.78 -5.28 -0.98
CA PHE A 278 10.93 -4.71 -1.68
C PHE A 278 10.97 -3.19 -1.54
N SER A 279 9.82 -2.50 -1.66
CA SER A 279 9.73 -1.05 -1.51
C SER A 279 10.13 -0.58 -0.11
N LEU A 280 9.73 -1.31 0.93
CA LEU A 280 10.11 -1.04 2.33
C LEU A 280 11.60 -1.32 2.59
N ALA A 281 12.13 -2.41 2.02
CA ALA A 281 13.55 -2.72 2.09
C ALA A 281 14.39 -1.65 1.37
N ALA A 282 13.98 -1.24 0.17
CA ALA A 282 14.63 -0.19 -0.60
C ALA A 282 14.62 1.17 0.12
N ALA A 283 13.50 1.53 0.76
CA ALA A 283 13.42 2.75 1.57
C ALA A 283 14.38 2.70 2.77
N THR A 284 14.56 1.53 3.38
CA THR A 284 15.47 1.33 4.51
C THR A 284 16.93 1.43 4.09
N VAL A 285 17.34 0.74 3.01
CA VAL A 285 18.69 0.85 2.45
C VAL A 285 18.98 2.29 2.01
N TYR A 286 18.05 2.92 1.29
CA TYR A 286 18.18 4.31 0.88
C TYR A 286 18.41 5.23 2.07
N TYR A 287 17.66 5.05 3.17
CA TYR A 287 17.83 5.84 4.37
C TYR A 287 19.24 5.68 4.98
N TYR A 288 19.74 4.45 5.13
CA TYR A 288 21.09 4.20 5.65
C TYR A 288 22.16 4.89 4.79
N GLN A 289 22.14 4.67 3.47
CA GLN A 289 23.14 5.25 2.59
C GLN A 289 23.04 6.78 2.49
N ALA A 290 21.82 7.34 2.57
CA ALA A 290 21.62 8.79 2.55
C ALA A 290 22.09 9.46 3.86
N MET A 291 21.94 8.79 5.00
CA MET A 291 22.47 9.26 6.28
C MET A 291 24.00 9.23 6.30
N GLU A 292 24.62 8.15 5.85
CA GLU A 292 26.09 8.05 5.72
C GLU A 292 26.65 9.16 4.81
N SER A 293 26.01 9.39 3.65
CA SER A 293 26.39 10.47 2.74
C SER A 293 26.27 11.85 3.40
N LYS A 294 25.23 12.07 4.21
CA LYS A 294 25.03 13.32 4.94
C LYS A 294 26.12 13.55 5.97
N GLU A 295 26.49 12.52 6.75
CA GLU A 295 27.55 12.61 7.76
C GLU A 295 28.91 12.92 7.14
N VAL A 296 29.23 12.30 6.00
CA VAL A 296 30.45 12.61 5.24
C VAL A 296 30.46 14.06 4.75
N ILE A 297 29.33 14.56 4.23
CA ILE A 297 29.22 15.97 3.81
C ILE A 297 29.41 16.88 5.03
N ASP A 298 28.69 16.66 6.12
CA ASP A 298 28.77 17.48 7.33
C ASP A 298 30.21 17.50 7.91
N ALA A 299 30.94 16.37 7.85
CA ALA A 299 32.35 16.30 8.24
C ALA A 299 33.28 17.11 7.33
N LEU A 300 33.05 17.09 6.01
CA LEU A 300 33.84 17.88 5.04
C LEU A 300 33.63 19.39 5.19
N TRP A 301 32.48 19.85 5.70
CA TRP A 301 32.23 21.28 5.97
C TRP A 301 32.84 21.76 7.30
N LEU A 302 33.25 20.84 8.18
CA LEU A 302 33.85 21.14 9.47
C LEU A 302 35.39 21.08 9.45
N CYS A 303 35.99 20.60 8.36
CA CYS A 303 37.44 20.64 8.08
C CYS A 303 37.80 21.81 7.17
#